data_AF-A0A9E2X1R5-F1
#
_entry.id   AF-A0A9E2X1R5-F1
#
_cell.length_a   1.000
_cell.length_b   1.000
_cell.length_c   1.000
_cell.angle_alpha   90.00
_cell.angle_beta   90.00
_cell.angle_gamma   90.00
#
_symmetry.space_group_name_H-M   'P 1'
#
loop_
_entity.id
_entity.type
_entity.pdbx_description
1 polymer ?
#
loop_
_entity_poly.entity_id
_entity_poly.type
_entity_poly.pdbx_seq_one_letter_code
_entity_poly.pdbx_strand_id
1 'polypeptide(L)'
;DFRNKAYSVERSQEMYVYTRSFQDSVGFVLDKLVNSSDFTRQINQNDISVTEEWAGKYTSSVNSVLYFFQIPYVLSDPAANKTLLGETVIDGKPYWAIKITFSEEQGGEDYDDQYIYWIRKDQYSVDYFAYNYTVDGGGVRFREAINQRRVDNLLVQDYINYEVKIGTPLEKIPELFEQGKLKELSRIINENISVSQL
;
A
#
# COMPACT_ATOMS: atom_id res chain seq x y z
N ASP A 1 0.41 -11.12 -9.40
CA ASP A 1 -0.23 -10.30 -10.45
C ASP A 1 -1.25 -9.32 -9.90
N PHE A 2 -1.30 -8.13 -10.50
CA PHE A 2 -2.28 -7.09 -10.18
C PHE A 2 -2.58 -6.23 -11.42
N ARG A 3 -3.85 -6.12 -11.82
CA ARG A 3 -4.32 -5.31 -12.97
C ARG A 3 -3.51 -5.54 -14.25
N ASN A 4 -3.38 -6.81 -14.65
CA ASN A 4 -2.64 -7.26 -15.84
C ASN A 4 -1.15 -6.91 -15.84
N LYS A 5 -0.55 -6.69 -14.66
CA LYS A 5 0.90 -6.52 -14.50
C LYS A 5 1.42 -7.53 -13.47
N ALA A 6 2.60 -8.05 -13.72
CA ALA A 6 3.32 -8.87 -12.77
C ALA A 6 4.14 -7.96 -11.85
N TYR A 7 4.15 -8.27 -10.56
CA TYR A 7 4.93 -7.54 -9.55
C TYR A 7 5.74 -8.55 -8.75
N SER A 8 6.98 -8.19 -8.39
CA SER A 8 7.79 -8.97 -7.45
C SER A 8 8.48 -8.06 -6.44
N VAL A 9 8.74 -8.63 -5.26
CA VAL A 9 9.60 -8.04 -4.24
C VAL A 9 10.64 -9.07 -3.85
N GLU A 10 11.91 -8.67 -3.90
CA GLU A 10 13.03 -9.42 -3.36
C GLU A 10 13.67 -8.58 -2.26
N ARG A 11 13.99 -9.22 -1.13
CA ARG A 11 14.60 -8.54 0.03
C ARG A 11 15.80 -9.32 0.54
N SER A 12 16.80 -8.58 0.98
CA SER A 12 17.89 -9.06 1.83
C SER A 12 18.00 -8.13 3.06
N GLN A 13 19.00 -8.36 3.92
CA GLN A 13 19.24 -7.50 5.08
C GLN A 13 19.61 -6.05 4.72
N GLU A 14 20.19 -5.84 3.53
CA GLU A 14 20.75 -4.54 3.14
C GLU A 14 19.96 -3.85 2.02
N MET A 15 19.19 -4.61 1.25
CA MET A 15 18.52 -4.08 0.06
C MET A 15 17.18 -4.74 -0.20
N TYR A 16 16.32 -4.00 -0.90
CA TYR A 16 15.14 -4.56 -1.53
C TYR A 16 15.00 -4.09 -2.96
N VAL A 17 14.45 -4.98 -3.78
CA VAL A 17 14.19 -4.75 -5.20
C VAL A 17 12.73 -5.01 -5.45
N TYR A 18 12.06 -4.00 -5.98
CA TYR A 18 10.72 -4.11 -6.51
C TYR A 18 10.79 -4.18 -8.02
N THR A 19 10.00 -5.08 -8.61
CA THR A 19 9.83 -5.12 -10.06
C THR A 19 8.36 -5.04 -10.44
N ARG A 20 8.14 -4.48 -11.63
CA ARG A 20 6.85 -4.53 -12.32
C ARG A 20 7.10 -4.82 -13.80
N SER A 21 6.41 -5.82 -14.33
CA SER A 21 6.51 -6.13 -15.77
C SER A 21 5.15 -6.32 -16.43
N PHE A 22 5.08 -5.97 -17.71
CA PHE A 22 3.85 -6.02 -18.51
C PHE A 22 4.16 -5.87 -20.00
N GLN A 23 3.25 -6.37 -20.83
CA GLN A 23 3.26 -6.11 -22.27
C GLN A 23 2.51 -4.80 -22.58
N ASP A 24 3.09 -3.94 -23.41
CA ASP A 24 2.46 -2.73 -23.93
C ASP A 24 2.74 -2.58 -25.45
N SER A 25 2.18 -1.53 -26.06
CA SER A 25 2.35 -1.13 -27.45
C SER A 25 3.81 -0.92 -27.88
N VAL A 26 4.68 -0.57 -26.93
CA VAL A 26 6.12 -0.35 -27.16
C VAL A 26 6.97 -1.63 -27.03
N GLY A 27 6.38 -2.71 -26.50
CA GLY A 27 7.09 -3.96 -26.22
C GLY A 27 6.86 -4.46 -24.79
N PHE A 28 7.65 -5.44 -24.38
CA PHE A 28 7.67 -5.93 -23.01
C PHE A 28 8.42 -4.93 -22.13
N VAL A 29 7.72 -4.35 -21.15
CA VAL A 29 8.26 -3.38 -20.19
C VAL A 29 8.64 -4.09 -18.91
N LEU A 30 9.84 -3.80 -18.40
CA LEU A 30 10.28 -4.17 -17.06
C LEU A 30 10.76 -2.91 -16.33
N ASP A 31 10.06 -2.57 -15.25
CA ASP A 31 10.46 -1.55 -14.30
C ASP A 31 11.14 -2.23 -13.10
N LYS A 32 12.26 -1.68 -12.66
CA LYS A 32 12.98 -2.12 -11.47
C LYS A 32 13.26 -0.90 -10.57
N LEU A 33 12.92 -1.04 -9.30
CA LEU A 33 13.12 -0.02 -8.27
C LEU A 33 13.90 -0.63 -7.11
N VAL A 34 15.08 -0.09 -6.82
CA VAL A 34 15.95 -0.52 -5.72
C VAL A 34 15.88 0.49 -4.59
N ASN A 35 15.64 0.02 -3.36
CA ASN A 35 15.61 0.83 -2.14
C ASN A 35 14.72 2.10 -2.24
N SER A 36 13.63 2.02 -3.00
CA SER A 36 12.68 3.11 -3.30
C SER A 36 13.24 4.35 -3.99
N SER A 37 14.51 4.37 -4.43
CA SER A 37 15.13 5.55 -5.03
C SER A 37 15.79 5.32 -6.38
N ASP A 38 16.36 4.13 -6.62
CA ASP A 38 17.05 3.83 -7.87
C ASP A 38 16.12 3.11 -8.85
N PHE A 39 15.56 3.88 -9.79
CA PHE A 39 14.62 3.41 -10.80
C PHE A 39 15.28 3.19 -12.15
N THR A 40 14.99 2.04 -12.75
CA THR A 40 15.37 1.71 -14.13
C THR A 40 14.20 1.13 -14.90
N ARG A 41 14.16 1.38 -16.21
CA ARG A 41 13.18 0.81 -17.14
C ARG A 41 13.88 0.15 -18.32
N GLN A 42 13.40 -1.04 -18.65
CA GLN A 42 13.76 -1.77 -19.86
C GLN A 42 12.56 -1.96 -20.78
N ILE A 43 12.79 -1.88 -22.10
CA ILE A 43 11.84 -2.30 -23.14
C ILE A 43 12.52 -3.35 -24.01
N ASN A 44 11.93 -4.55 -24.09
CA ASN A 44 12.49 -5.69 -24.81
C ASN A 44 13.96 -5.95 -24.43
N GLN A 45 14.26 -5.94 -23.13
CA GLN A 45 15.59 -6.16 -22.53
C GLN A 45 16.63 -5.06 -22.77
N ASN A 46 16.26 -3.95 -23.42
CA ASN A 46 17.14 -2.80 -23.60
C ASN A 46 16.81 -1.72 -22.57
N ASP A 47 17.82 -1.20 -21.88
CA ASP A 47 17.66 -0.06 -20.98
C ASP A 47 17.21 1.18 -21.77
N ILE A 48 16.22 1.90 -21.23
CA ILE A 48 15.67 3.10 -21.84
C ILE A 48 15.86 4.26 -20.88
N SER A 49 16.42 5.36 -21.39
CA SER A 49 16.43 6.62 -20.65
C SER A 49 15.02 7.19 -20.59
N VAL A 50 14.55 7.50 -19.38
CA VAL A 50 13.28 8.17 -19.13
C VAL A 50 13.56 9.54 -18.54
N THR A 51 12.70 10.52 -18.82
CA THR A 51 12.82 11.82 -18.15
C THR A 51 12.55 11.66 -16.66
N GLU A 52 13.07 12.58 -15.85
CA GLU A 52 12.90 12.58 -14.40
C GLU A 52 11.42 12.55 -13.99
N GLU A 53 10.57 13.33 -14.68
CA GLU A 53 9.12 13.33 -14.47
C GLU A 53 8.51 11.93 -14.64
N TRP A 54 8.88 11.22 -15.70
CA TRP A 54 8.37 9.88 -15.96
C TRP A 54 8.97 8.85 -15.01
N ALA A 55 10.25 8.98 -14.65
CA ALA A 55 10.89 8.16 -13.63
C ALA A 55 10.13 8.25 -12.31
N GLY A 56 9.81 9.47 -11.83
CA GLY A 56 9.03 9.68 -10.61
C GLY A 56 7.65 9.04 -10.65
N LYS A 57 6.93 9.18 -11.77
CA LYS A 57 5.61 8.52 -11.97
C LYS A 57 5.70 7.00 -11.94
N TYR A 58 6.72 6.43 -12.58
CA TYR A 58 6.91 4.98 -12.60
C TYR A 58 7.37 4.43 -11.25
N THR A 59 8.31 5.11 -10.57
CA THR A 59 8.72 4.83 -9.19
C THR A 59 7.50 4.77 -8.28
N SER A 60 6.68 5.80 -8.26
CA SER A 60 5.46 5.86 -7.43
C SER A 60 4.52 4.69 -7.74
N SER A 61 4.32 4.40 -9.02
CA SER A 61 3.41 3.33 -9.46
C SER A 61 3.89 1.92 -9.12
N VAL A 62 5.20 1.69 -9.02
CA VAL A 62 5.79 0.43 -8.54
C VAL A 62 5.75 0.38 -7.01
N ASN A 63 6.21 1.45 -6.36
CA ASN A 63 6.34 1.54 -4.92
C ASN A 63 4.99 1.37 -4.22
N SER A 64 3.95 2.12 -4.60
CA SER A 64 2.67 2.10 -3.88
C SER A 64 2.03 0.70 -3.85
N VAL A 65 2.08 -0.05 -4.96
CA VAL A 65 1.46 -1.38 -5.02
C VAL A 65 2.15 -2.34 -4.05
N LEU A 66 3.49 -2.42 -4.11
CA LEU A 66 4.24 -3.35 -3.30
C LEU A 66 4.33 -2.90 -1.84
N TYR A 67 4.34 -1.60 -1.56
CA TYR A 67 4.27 -1.06 -0.20
C TYR A 67 2.98 -1.50 0.49
N PHE A 68 1.82 -1.25 -0.12
CA PHE A 68 0.52 -1.65 0.45
C PHE A 68 0.37 -3.16 0.57
N PHE A 69 0.92 -3.94 -0.37
CA PHE A 69 0.88 -5.41 -0.31
C PHE A 69 1.62 -5.97 0.90
N GLN A 70 2.65 -5.27 1.37
CA GLN A 70 3.52 -5.70 2.46
C GLN A 70 3.08 -5.19 3.85
N ILE A 71 1.93 -4.53 3.97
CA ILE A 71 1.43 -4.10 5.29
C ILE A 71 1.06 -5.34 6.12
N PRO A 72 1.44 -5.40 7.42
CA PRO A 72 2.07 -4.35 8.22
C PRO A 72 3.60 -4.40 8.30
N TYR A 73 4.30 -5.29 7.57
CA TYR A 73 5.75 -5.46 7.67
C TYR A 73 6.51 -4.14 7.48
N VAL A 74 6.18 -3.38 6.43
CA VAL A 74 6.82 -2.09 6.11
C VAL A 74 6.60 -1.00 7.17
N LEU A 75 5.63 -1.17 8.06
CA LEU A 75 5.42 -0.25 9.19
C LEU A 75 6.48 -0.43 10.27
N SER A 76 7.34 -1.45 10.20
CA SER A 76 8.46 -1.63 11.13
C SER A 76 9.63 -0.67 10.87
N ASP A 77 9.58 0.09 9.77
CA ASP A 77 10.59 1.07 9.40
C ASP A 77 10.81 2.11 10.51
N PRO A 78 12.08 2.48 10.84
CA PRO A 78 12.39 3.53 11.80
C PRO A 78 11.73 4.88 11.52
N ALA A 79 11.43 5.21 10.26
CA ALA A 79 10.77 6.46 9.87
C ALA A 79 9.28 6.53 10.24
N ALA A 80 8.66 5.37 10.53
CA ALA A 80 7.24 5.29 10.88
C ALA A 80 7.03 5.54 12.39
N ASN A 81 6.51 6.71 12.73
CA ASN A 81 6.11 7.05 14.10
C ASN A 81 4.76 6.43 14.42
N LYS A 82 4.68 5.67 15.52
CA LYS A 82 3.50 4.89 15.91
C LYS A 82 2.86 5.43 17.17
N THR A 83 1.56 5.71 17.10
CA THR A 83 0.77 6.14 18.26
C THR A 83 -0.46 5.26 18.40
N LEU A 84 -0.60 4.59 19.55
CA LEU A 84 -1.85 3.90 19.90
C LEU A 84 -2.93 4.93 20.22
N LEU A 85 -3.97 5.01 19.39
CA LEU A 85 -5.11 5.90 19.62
C LEU A 85 -6.11 5.31 20.63
N GLY A 86 -6.10 3.99 20.78
CA GLY A 86 -6.96 3.26 21.71
C GLY A 86 -7.59 2.05 21.05
N GLU A 87 -8.74 1.66 21.57
CA GLU A 87 -9.48 0.47 21.18
C GLU A 87 -10.83 0.87 20.60
N THR A 88 -11.30 0.12 19.60
CA THR A 88 -12.62 0.34 19.00
C THR A 88 -13.25 -0.98 18.59
N VAL A 89 -14.53 -0.93 18.22
CA VAL A 89 -15.27 -2.02 17.61
C VAL A 89 -15.67 -1.57 16.20
N ILE A 90 -15.47 -2.44 15.20
CA ILE A 90 -15.93 -2.23 13.82
C ILE A 90 -16.61 -3.54 13.39
N ASP A 91 -17.86 -3.46 12.92
CA ASP A 91 -18.69 -4.62 12.55
C ASP A 91 -18.73 -5.70 13.64
N GLY A 92 -18.83 -5.26 14.90
CA GLY A 92 -18.91 -6.15 16.07
C GLY A 92 -17.58 -6.85 16.45
N LYS A 93 -16.46 -6.53 15.79
CA LYS A 93 -15.14 -7.11 16.10
C LYS A 93 -14.22 -6.09 16.81
N PRO A 94 -13.38 -6.51 17.77
CA PRO A 94 -12.51 -5.61 18.51
C PRO A 94 -11.18 -5.32 17.76
N TYR A 95 -10.76 -4.06 17.79
CA TYR A 95 -9.52 -3.57 17.16
C TYR A 95 -8.69 -2.68 18.08
N TRP A 96 -7.37 -2.68 17.86
CA TRP A 96 -6.51 -1.55 18.23
C TRP A 96 -6.42 -0.58 17.06
N ALA A 97 -6.58 0.72 17.33
CA ALA A 97 -6.37 1.77 16.34
C ALA A 97 -4.96 2.35 16.51
N ILE A 98 -4.11 2.20 15.50
CA ILE A 98 -2.73 2.70 15.51
C ILE A 98 -2.58 3.77 14.44
N LYS A 99 -2.24 4.98 14.85
CA LYS A 99 -1.88 6.07 13.96
C LYS A 99 -0.42 5.95 13.56
N ILE A 100 -0.16 6.10 12.26
CA ILE A 100 1.18 6.19 11.69
C ILE A 100 1.34 7.56 11.05
N THR A 101 2.45 8.22 11.37
CA THR A 101 2.92 9.46 10.74
C THR A 101 4.39 9.33 10.38
N PHE A 102 4.84 10.06 9.37
CA PHE A 102 6.24 10.09 8.97
C PHE A 102 6.86 11.42 9.41
N SER A 103 8.13 11.43 9.79
CA SER A 103 8.82 12.67 10.16
C SER A 103 9.18 13.48 8.91
N GLU A 104 9.21 14.81 9.00
CA GLU A 104 9.60 15.68 7.86
C GLU A 104 11.00 15.34 7.32
N GLU A 105 11.93 14.95 8.19
CA GLU A 105 13.30 14.55 7.81
C GLU A 105 13.40 13.18 7.11
N GLN A 106 12.41 12.28 7.28
CA GLN A 106 12.46 10.90 6.76
C GLN A 106 11.25 10.50 5.91
N GLY A 107 10.22 11.34 5.86
CA GLY A 107 8.93 11.09 5.20
C GLY A 107 8.86 11.58 3.75
N GLY A 108 9.87 12.33 3.28
CA GLY A 108 9.90 12.83 1.91
C GLY A 108 8.67 13.68 1.56
N GLU A 109 8.12 13.48 0.36
CA GLU A 109 6.92 14.20 -0.14
C GLU A 109 5.63 13.83 0.63
N ASP A 110 5.64 12.76 1.42
CA ASP A 110 4.46 12.20 2.10
C ASP A 110 4.38 12.58 3.60
N TYR A 111 5.17 13.56 4.08
CA TYR A 111 5.21 13.91 5.51
C TYR A 111 3.85 14.40 6.07
N ASP A 112 2.99 14.95 5.22
CA ASP A 112 1.65 15.41 5.58
C ASP A 112 0.61 14.27 5.64
N ASP A 113 0.98 13.08 5.16
CA ASP A 113 0.10 11.92 5.12
C ASP A 113 -0.02 11.27 6.50
N GLN A 114 -1.26 10.99 6.87
CA GLN A 114 -1.62 10.32 8.11
C GLN A 114 -2.31 9.02 7.77
N TYR A 115 -1.93 7.97 8.50
CA TYR A 115 -2.52 6.66 8.35
C TYR A 115 -3.10 6.23 9.70
N ILE A 116 -4.23 5.53 9.67
CA ILE A 116 -4.74 4.77 10.81
C ILE A 116 -4.95 3.33 10.37
N TYR A 117 -4.38 2.40 11.11
CA TYR A 117 -4.54 0.97 10.92
C TYR A 117 -5.37 0.40 12.08
N TRP A 118 -6.38 -0.40 11.76
CA TRP A 118 -7.17 -1.14 12.73
C TRP A 118 -6.73 -2.60 12.74
N ILE A 119 -6.03 -2.98 13.80
CA ILE A 119 -5.47 -4.32 13.99
C ILE A 119 -6.42 -5.15 14.84
N ARG A 120 -6.89 -6.27 14.29
CA ARG A 120 -7.88 -7.15 14.93
C ARG A 120 -7.26 -7.83 16.16
N LYS A 121 -7.96 -7.80 17.30
CA LYS A 121 -7.34 -8.21 18.57
C LYS A 121 -7.10 -9.70 18.74
N ASP A 122 -7.92 -10.52 18.10
CA ASP A 122 -7.90 -11.98 18.21
C ASP A 122 -6.92 -12.65 17.24
N GLN A 123 -6.65 -12.05 16.08
CA GLN A 123 -5.79 -12.65 15.05
C GLN A 123 -4.66 -11.75 14.53
N TYR A 124 -4.54 -10.52 15.04
CA TYR A 124 -3.46 -9.57 14.72
C TYR A 124 -3.34 -9.21 13.23
N SER A 125 -4.42 -9.31 12.47
CA SER A 125 -4.49 -8.85 11.07
C SER A 125 -4.86 -7.38 11.00
N VAL A 126 -4.40 -6.71 9.94
CA VAL A 126 -4.89 -5.38 9.55
C VAL A 126 -6.15 -5.61 8.70
N ASP A 127 -7.33 -5.45 9.30
CA ASP A 127 -8.60 -5.62 8.58
C ASP A 127 -9.07 -4.31 7.96
N TYR A 128 -8.70 -3.17 8.55
CA TYR A 128 -9.03 -1.86 7.99
C TYR A 128 -7.86 -0.90 8.07
N PHE A 129 -7.79 0.03 7.12
CA PHE A 129 -6.94 1.19 7.26
C PHE A 129 -7.48 2.40 6.50
N ALA A 130 -7.18 3.59 7.00
CA ALA A 130 -7.54 4.85 6.40
C ALA A 130 -6.30 5.71 6.22
N TYR A 131 -6.28 6.51 5.16
CA TYR A 131 -5.21 7.47 4.94
C TYR A 131 -5.70 8.67 4.14
N ASN A 132 -5.07 9.81 4.39
CA ASN A 132 -5.14 10.98 3.55
C ASN A 132 -3.85 11.11 2.74
N TYR A 133 -3.96 11.74 1.58
CA TYR A 133 -2.81 12.13 0.76
C TYR A 133 -3.06 13.50 0.15
N THR A 134 -1.99 14.22 -0.18
CA THR A 134 -2.07 15.57 -0.77
C THR A 134 -1.76 15.61 -2.27
N VAL A 135 -1.10 14.58 -2.80
CA VAL A 135 -0.75 14.46 -4.22
C VAL A 135 -1.97 14.38 -5.15
N ASP A 136 -1.86 14.87 -6.39
CA ASP A 136 -2.90 14.85 -7.43
C ASP A 136 -4.27 15.43 -7.01
N GLY A 137 -4.26 16.52 -6.23
CA GLY A 137 -5.48 17.16 -5.71
C GLY A 137 -5.98 16.57 -4.39
N GLY A 138 -5.22 15.63 -3.84
CA GLY A 138 -5.43 15.00 -2.55
C GLY A 138 -6.61 14.04 -2.51
N GLY A 139 -6.75 13.36 -1.38
CA GLY A 139 -7.84 12.43 -1.18
C GLY A 139 -7.83 11.79 0.20
N VAL A 140 -8.94 11.14 0.52
CA VAL A 140 -9.06 10.28 1.70
C VAL A 140 -9.59 8.94 1.25
N ARG A 141 -8.93 7.86 1.68
CA ARG A 141 -9.30 6.48 1.37
C ARG A 141 -9.50 5.70 2.64
N PHE A 142 -10.41 4.75 2.54
CA PHE A 142 -10.63 3.71 3.54
C PHE A 142 -10.58 2.36 2.85
N ARG A 143 -9.83 1.43 3.41
CA ARG A 143 -9.74 0.07 2.88
C ARG A 143 -10.26 -0.92 3.90
N GLU A 144 -11.05 -1.85 3.41
CA GLU A 144 -11.53 -3.03 4.13
C GLU A 144 -10.85 -4.26 3.51
N ALA A 145 -10.23 -5.09 4.33
CA ALA A 145 -9.62 -6.34 3.93
C ALA A 145 -10.69 -7.37 3.57
N ILE A 146 -10.49 -8.03 2.43
CA ILE A 146 -11.32 -9.13 1.95
C ILE A 146 -10.42 -10.28 1.50
N ASN A 147 -11.00 -11.48 1.33
CA ASN A 147 -10.30 -12.65 0.80
C ASN A 147 -8.96 -12.96 1.52
N GLN A 148 -8.97 -12.82 2.86
CA GLN A 148 -7.83 -13.19 3.71
C GLN A 148 -7.48 -14.66 3.49
N ARG A 149 -6.23 -14.94 3.12
CA ARG A 149 -5.74 -16.30 2.85
C ARG A 149 -4.27 -16.43 3.20
N ARG A 150 -3.81 -17.67 3.35
CA ARG A 150 -2.39 -17.98 3.54
C ARG A 150 -1.82 -18.53 2.24
N VAL A 151 -0.71 -17.94 1.80
CA VAL A 151 0.14 -18.45 0.72
C VAL A 151 1.51 -18.67 1.32
N ASP A 152 1.95 -19.93 1.43
CA ASP A 152 3.24 -20.28 2.05
C ASP A 152 3.45 -19.62 3.43
N ASN A 153 2.43 -19.68 4.28
CA ASN A 153 2.33 -19.05 5.61
C ASN A 153 2.27 -17.51 5.64
N LEU A 154 2.49 -16.82 4.53
CA LEU A 154 2.27 -15.37 4.43
C LEU A 154 0.76 -15.06 4.43
N LEU A 155 0.32 -14.13 5.29
CA LEU A 155 -1.05 -13.60 5.21
C LEU A 155 -1.14 -12.70 3.98
N VAL A 156 -2.01 -13.08 3.06
CA VAL A 156 -2.36 -12.29 1.90
C VAL A 156 -3.80 -11.82 2.06
N GLN A 157 -4.03 -10.56 1.70
CA GLN A 157 -5.34 -9.92 1.76
C GLN A 157 -5.59 -9.13 0.48
N ASP A 158 -6.82 -9.17 0.01
CA ASP A 158 -7.32 -8.25 -1.01
C ASP A 158 -8.08 -7.13 -0.29
N TYR A 159 -8.46 -6.06 -1.00
CA TYR A 159 -9.12 -4.93 -0.36
C TYR A 159 -10.25 -4.34 -1.20
N ILE A 160 -11.33 -3.95 -0.52
CA ILE A 160 -12.27 -2.95 -1.05
C ILE A 160 -11.69 -1.58 -0.71
N ASN A 161 -11.65 -0.67 -1.68
CA ASN A 161 -11.15 0.69 -1.51
C ASN A 161 -12.29 1.69 -1.67
N TYR A 162 -12.64 2.34 -0.57
CA TYR A 162 -13.68 3.34 -0.49
C TYR A 162 -13.12 4.74 -0.68
N GLU A 163 -13.91 5.58 -1.33
CA GLU A 163 -13.70 7.02 -1.35
C GLU A 163 -14.37 7.68 -0.14
N VAL A 164 -13.63 8.59 0.49
CA VAL A 164 -14.09 9.37 1.63
C VAL A 164 -13.95 10.85 1.30
N LYS A 165 -14.88 11.66 1.78
CA LYS A 165 -14.85 13.12 1.59
C LYS A 165 -13.59 13.72 2.21
N ILE A 166 -12.87 14.54 1.44
CA ILE A 166 -11.70 15.29 1.92
C ILE A 166 -12.05 16.10 3.16
N GLY A 167 -11.15 16.09 4.16
CA GLY A 167 -11.33 16.75 5.45
C GLY A 167 -12.11 15.93 6.49
N THR A 168 -12.58 14.73 6.15
CA THR A 168 -13.13 13.80 7.16
C THR A 168 -12.00 13.33 8.07
N PRO A 169 -12.11 13.48 9.41
CA PRO A 169 -11.13 12.93 10.34
C PRO A 169 -11.05 11.41 10.21
N LEU A 170 -9.84 10.86 10.12
CA LEU A 170 -9.62 9.44 9.84
C LEU A 170 -10.26 8.54 10.91
N GLU A 171 -10.27 8.99 12.17
CA GLU A 171 -10.85 8.30 13.32
C GLU A 171 -12.37 8.15 13.22
N LYS A 172 -13.05 8.98 12.41
CA LYS A 172 -14.51 8.96 12.21
C LYS A 172 -14.96 8.10 11.05
N ILE A 173 -14.02 7.64 10.22
CA ILE A 173 -14.33 6.87 9.02
C ILE A 173 -14.98 5.51 9.32
N PRO A 174 -14.56 4.74 10.34
CA PRO A 174 -15.24 3.47 10.67
C PRO A 174 -16.73 3.65 10.97
N GLU A 175 -17.11 4.72 11.67
CA GLU A 175 -18.51 5.03 11.97
C GLU A 175 -19.32 5.29 10.67
N LEU A 176 -18.73 6.00 9.71
CA LEU A 176 -19.36 6.24 8.40
C LEU A 176 -19.48 4.95 7.57
N PHE A 177 -18.48 4.07 7.67
CA PHE A 177 -18.47 2.77 7.01
C PHE A 177 -19.61 1.88 7.52
N GLU A 178 -19.75 1.73 8.85
CA GLU A 178 -20.83 0.94 9.46
C GLU A 178 -22.22 1.49 9.16
N GLN A 179 -22.33 2.81 8.93
CA GLN A 179 -23.57 3.47 8.50
C GLN A 179 -23.86 3.32 7.00
N GLY A 180 -23.01 2.63 6.24
CA GLY A 180 -23.15 2.45 4.80
C GLY A 180 -22.99 3.75 3.99
N LYS A 181 -22.30 4.75 4.55
CA LYS A 181 -22.14 6.08 3.92
C LYS A 181 -20.94 6.19 3.00
N LEU A 182 -20.06 5.19 2.98
CA LEU A 182 -18.88 5.20 2.12
C LEU A 182 -19.21 4.60 0.75
N LYS A 183 -18.64 5.19 -0.31
CA LYS A 183 -18.79 4.70 -1.68
C LYS A 183 -17.60 3.83 -2.05
N GLU A 184 -17.86 2.61 -2.49
CA GLU A 184 -16.82 1.77 -3.10
C GLU A 184 -16.29 2.46 -4.37
N LEU A 185 -14.98 2.74 -4.41
CA LEU A 185 -14.32 3.35 -5.55
C LEU A 185 -13.67 2.30 -6.46
N SER A 186 -13.01 1.31 -5.85
CA SER A 186 -12.36 0.23 -6.58
C SER A 186 -12.08 -0.96 -5.66
N ARG A 187 -11.56 -2.04 -6.24
CA ARG A 187 -11.02 -3.19 -5.50
C ARG A 187 -9.54 -3.39 -5.82
N ILE A 188 -8.81 -3.91 -4.85
CA ILE A 188 -7.44 -4.41 -4.97
C ILE A 188 -7.51 -5.92 -4.85
N ILE A 189 -7.40 -6.61 -5.99
CA ILE A 189 -7.46 -8.08 -6.08
C ILE A 189 -6.10 -8.57 -6.54
N ASN A 190 -5.41 -9.34 -5.70
CA ASN A 190 -4.10 -9.90 -6.01
C ASN A 190 -4.25 -11.34 -6.51
N GLU A 191 -3.67 -11.63 -7.67
CA GLU A 191 -3.80 -12.93 -8.35
C GLU A 191 -2.43 -13.60 -8.48
N ASN A 192 -2.42 -14.92 -8.68
CA ASN A 192 -1.20 -15.71 -8.96
C ASN A 192 -0.02 -15.40 -8.02
N ILE A 193 -0.25 -15.56 -6.71
CA ILE A 193 0.76 -15.23 -5.69
C ILE A 193 1.56 -16.48 -5.36
N SER A 194 2.88 -16.33 -5.29
CA SER A 194 3.82 -17.36 -4.88
C SER A 194 4.89 -16.76 -3.98
N VAL A 195 5.37 -17.51 -2.99
CA VAL A 195 6.48 -17.09 -2.13
C VAL A 195 7.57 -18.15 -2.21
N SER A 196 8.76 -17.77 -2.67
CA SER A 196 9.84 -18.73 -2.90
C SER A 196 10.79 -18.89 -1.71
N GLN A 197 11.02 -17.85 -0.90
CA GLN A 197 11.78 -17.86 0.36
C GLN A 197 11.35 -16.67 1.24
N LEU A 198 11.31 -16.87 2.56
CA LEU A 198 11.12 -15.81 3.57
C LEU A 198 12.42 -15.56 4.33
#